data_AF-A0A9D9C8J2-F1
#
_entry.id   AF-A0A9D9C8J2-F1
#
_cell.length_a   1.000
_cell.length_b   1.000
_cell.length_c   1.000
_cell.angle_alpha   90.00
_cell.angle_beta   90.00
_cell.angle_gamma   90.00
#
_symmetry.space_group_name_H-M   'P 1'
#
loop_
_entity.id
_entity.type
_entity.pdbx_description
1 polymer ?
#
loop_
_entity_poly.entity_id
_entity_poly.type
_entity_poly.pdbx_seq_one_letter_code
_entity_poly.pdbx_strand_id
1 'polypeptide(L)'
;MKKIISLAIVCCLFATSALAQSKTAYFMDGYNYRHELNPAASPYRGYINLMGHYAIGVNSNLSATQFLYPNADGSELYTFLHPEVSASDFLNKLHDNNILGLNTDIDIFGFGFNARRGYFSFDTKLHMGLSSNLPKELFAFLKQGMSSDHTVYDIRNFNVSASAYASAGIGYAYDLFDNLRIGVKAKYIVGLAAANANIDQMRVDMSSDAWTVNTQATMSAYGHGLRPLTGTIDENGNEVPTDYITGLEFTGVETLAPAGKGFAFDFGLCYSPIKKLKLSAALTNVGSIRWDAEAVINAQSTGEVAFSGLTLDLEASGEDAIAQLGEDISNNLINMIQFKQIAQQGAAVQKL
;
A
#
# COMPACT_ATOMS: atom_id res chain seq x y z
N MET A 1 13.64 10.29 -15.31
CA MET A 1 12.35 9.59 -15.44
C MET A 1 12.27 8.32 -14.59
N LYS A 2 13.37 7.56 -14.41
CA LYS A 2 13.46 6.44 -13.44
C LYS A 2 13.03 6.77 -12.00
N LYS A 3 13.27 8.02 -11.57
CA LYS A 3 13.00 8.51 -10.20
C LYS A 3 11.56 8.94 -9.92
N ILE A 4 10.72 9.11 -10.95
CA ILE A 4 9.40 9.76 -10.80
C ILE A 4 8.34 8.78 -10.25
N ILE A 5 8.53 7.47 -10.44
CA ILE A 5 7.55 6.45 -10.02
C ILE A 5 7.75 6.06 -8.55
N SER A 6 8.99 5.99 -8.05
CA SER A 6 9.29 5.89 -6.61
C SER A 6 8.77 7.12 -5.86
N LEU A 7 8.91 8.31 -6.46
CA LEU A 7 8.42 9.58 -5.94
C LEU A 7 6.88 9.66 -5.89
N ALA A 8 6.15 9.02 -6.82
CA ALA A 8 4.69 9.03 -6.80
C ALA A 8 4.08 8.24 -5.62
N ILE A 9 4.74 7.16 -5.20
CA ILE A 9 4.28 6.34 -4.06
C ILE A 9 4.65 7.02 -2.72
N VAL A 10 5.81 7.68 -2.65
CA VAL A 10 6.28 8.41 -1.45
C VAL A 10 5.63 9.80 -1.30
N CYS A 11 5.38 10.56 -2.38
CA CYS A 11 4.68 11.84 -2.30
C CYS A 11 3.18 11.69 -2.01
N CYS A 12 2.55 10.58 -2.42
CA CYS A 12 1.18 10.26 -1.99
C CYS A 12 1.08 9.98 -0.48
N LEU A 13 2.19 9.68 0.21
CA LEU A 13 2.19 9.44 1.66
C LEU A 13 2.19 10.73 2.49
N PHE A 14 2.55 11.89 1.92
CA PHE A 14 2.78 13.11 2.73
C PHE A 14 2.07 14.39 2.25
N ALA A 15 1.39 14.39 1.10
CA ALA A 15 0.69 15.57 0.58
C ALA A 15 -0.85 15.54 0.69
N THR A 16 -1.43 14.68 1.51
CA THR A 16 -2.88 14.69 1.75
C THR A 16 -3.18 15.02 3.20
N SER A 17 -3.79 16.18 3.43
CA SER A 17 -4.61 16.41 4.62
C SER A 17 -5.70 15.33 4.65
N ALA A 18 -5.39 14.22 5.34
CA ALA A 18 -6.23 13.04 5.39
C ALA A 18 -7.54 13.38 6.11
N LEU A 19 -8.58 13.71 5.34
CA LEU A 19 -9.95 13.59 5.82
C LEU A 19 -10.25 12.10 5.88
N ALA A 20 -9.99 11.48 7.03
CA ALA A 20 -10.38 10.10 7.32
C ALA A 20 -11.92 9.97 7.19
N GLN A 21 -12.42 9.48 6.05
CA GLN A 21 -13.85 9.53 5.74
C GLN A 21 -14.49 8.17 5.45
N SER A 22 -13.97 7.07 5.99
CA SER A 22 -14.50 5.74 5.64
C SER A 22 -15.66 5.24 6.52
N LYS A 23 -15.72 5.57 7.82
CA LYS A 23 -16.74 4.98 8.74
C LYS A 23 -17.96 5.85 9.00
N THR A 24 -17.81 7.17 9.02
CA THR A 24 -18.93 8.10 9.32
C THR A 24 -19.97 8.15 8.19
N ALA A 25 -19.56 7.88 6.95
CA ALA A 25 -20.43 7.94 5.77
C ALA A 25 -21.45 6.79 5.69
N TYR A 26 -21.21 5.68 6.41
CA TYR A 26 -22.01 4.44 6.29
C TYR A 26 -23.50 4.64 6.62
N PHE A 27 -23.79 5.43 7.66
CA PHE A 27 -25.16 5.77 8.08
C PHE A 27 -25.55 7.22 7.76
N MET A 28 -24.73 7.94 6.99
CA MET A 28 -25.02 9.33 6.63
C MET A 28 -26.15 9.36 5.59
N ASP A 29 -27.32 9.83 6.01
CA ASP A 29 -28.45 9.98 5.12
C ASP A 29 -28.16 11.06 4.06
N GLY A 30 -28.43 10.75 2.79
CA GLY A 30 -28.13 11.63 1.64
C GLY A 30 -26.77 11.41 0.98
N TYR A 31 -25.90 10.55 1.52
CA TYR A 31 -24.66 10.18 0.83
C TYR A 31 -24.94 9.31 -0.40
N ASN A 32 -24.53 9.76 -1.59
CA ASN A 32 -24.83 9.09 -2.87
C ASN A 32 -24.05 7.79 -3.08
N TYR A 33 -22.98 7.57 -2.31
CA TYR A 33 -22.04 6.47 -2.50
C TYR A 33 -22.19 5.36 -1.44
N ARG A 34 -23.28 5.37 -0.66
CA ARG A 34 -23.56 4.34 0.36
C ARG A 34 -23.61 2.92 -0.21
N HIS A 35 -24.04 2.81 -1.47
CA HIS A 35 -24.15 1.54 -2.20
C HIS A 35 -22.80 0.85 -2.41
N GLU A 36 -21.68 1.56 -2.20
CA GLU A 36 -20.31 1.05 -2.33
C GLU A 36 -19.82 0.43 -1.02
N LEU A 37 -20.26 0.97 0.11
CA LEU A 37 -20.00 0.42 1.43
C LEU A 37 -20.91 -0.78 1.71
N ASN A 38 -22.15 -0.73 1.20
CA ASN A 38 -23.10 -1.82 1.27
C ASN A 38 -24.04 -1.73 0.04
N PRO A 39 -24.07 -2.73 -0.86
CA PRO A 39 -24.92 -2.67 -2.05
C PRO A 39 -26.43 -2.64 -1.75
N ALA A 40 -26.86 -2.96 -0.52
CA ALA A 40 -28.25 -2.77 -0.07
C ALA A 40 -28.52 -1.33 0.43
N ALA A 41 -27.50 -0.55 0.77
CA ALA A 41 -27.65 0.82 1.27
C ALA A 41 -27.80 1.81 0.10
N SER A 42 -29.00 1.92 -0.47
CA SER A 42 -29.23 2.87 -1.55
C SER A 42 -29.29 4.32 -1.08
N PRO A 43 -28.86 5.28 -1.90
CA PRO A 43 -29.17 6.70 -1.72
C PRO A 43 -30.67 6.99 -1.77
N TYR A 44 -31.07 8.16 -1.25
CA TYR A 44 -32.47 8.62 -1.29
C TYR A 44 -32.90 9.11 -2.69
N ARG A 45 -31.94 9.61 -3.48
CA ARG A 45 -32.16 10.17 -4.81
C ARG A 45 -31.30 9.45 -5.84
N GLY A 46 -31.73 9.51 -7.10
CA GLY A 46 -30.82 9.19 -8.20
C GLY A 46 -29.69 10.21 -8.29
N TYR A 47 -28.57 9.80 -8.88
CA TYR A 47 -27.42 10.67 -9.12
C TYR A 47 -26.75 10.31 -10.45
N ILE A 48 -25.99 11.26 -10.99
CA ILE A 48 -24.97 11.06 -12.02
C ILE A 48 -23.74 11.79 -11.51
N ASN A 49 -22.57 11.19 -11.61
CA ASN A 49 -21.30 11.82 -11.30
C ASN A 49 -20.28 11.58 -12.42
N LEU A 50 -19.29 12.47 -12.48
CA LEU A 50 -18.09 12.34 -13.29
C LEU A 50 -16.94 12.87 -12.43
N MET A 51 -16.00 12.01 -12.04
CA MET A 51 -14.86 12.38 -11.19
C MET A 51 -15.27 13.15 -9.91
N GLY A 52 -16.41 12.76 -9.34
CA GLY A 52 -17.08 13.51 -8.28
C GLY A 52 -16.85 12.98 -6.87
N HIS A 53 -16.11 11.88 -6.71
CA HIS A 53 -15.83 11.28 -5.41
C HIS A 53 -14.41 10.72 -5.35
N TYR A 54 -13.76 11.06 -4.25
CA TYR A 54 -12.42 10.64 -3.88
C TYR A 54 -12.52 10.20 -2.42
N ALA A 55 -12.16 8.96 -2.13
CA ALA A 55 -12.09 8.45 -0.78
C ALA A 55 -10.65 8.09 -0.47
N ILE A 56 -10.13 8.62 0.64
CA ILE A 56 -8.80 8.27 1.16
C ILE A 56 -9.00 7.69 2.56
N GLY A 57 -8.55 6.46 2.74
CA GLY A 57 -8.56 5.74 4.00
C GLY A 57 -7.14 5.52 4.49
N VAL A 58 -6.86 5.95 5.71
CA VAL A 58 -5.61 5.63 6.41
C VAL A 58 -5.94 4.72 7.59
N ASN A 59 -5.25 3.59 7.68
CA ASN A 59 -5.38 2.63 8.77
C ASN A 59 -3.99 2.32 9.31
N SER A 60 -3.70 2.88 10.48
CA SER A 60 -2.37 2.82 11.07
C SER A 60 -2.44 2.78 12.59
N ASN A 61 -1.50 2.08 13.22
CA ASN A 61 -1.20 2.23 14.65
C ASN A 61 0.02 3.14 14.89
N LEU A 62 0.55 3.73 13.81
CA LEU A 62 1.56 4.77 13.82
C LEU A 62 0.92 6.16 13.77
N SER A 63 1.48 7.09 14.53
CA SER A 63 1.09 8.49 14.65
C SER A 63 2.27 9.38 14.27
N ALA A 64 1.99 10.52 13.64
CA ALA A 64 3.02 11.53 13.31
C ALA A 64 3.83 11.97 14.55
N THR A 65 3.20 12.04 15.73
CA THR A 65 3.85 12.39 17.01
C THR A 65 4.83 11.35 17.55
N GLN A 66 4.85 10.15 16.96
CA GLN A 66 5.85 9.13 17.26
C GLN A 66 7.11 9.29 16.40
N PHE A 67 7.03 9.99 15.26
CA PHE A 67 8.15 10.14 14.31
C PHE A 67 8.68 11.56 14.20
N LEU A 68 7.90 12.56 14.62
CA LEU A 68 8.25 13.97 14.60
C LEU A 68 8.38 14.51 16.02
N TYR A 69 9.51 15.13 16.31
CA TYR A 69 9.91 15.62 17.62
C TYR A 69 10.20 17.11 17.53
N PRO A 70 9.63 17.96 18.40
CA PRO A 70 10.01 19.36 18.43
C PRO A 70 11.47 19.51 18.86
N ASN A 71 12.18 20.45 18.24
CA ASN A 71 13.48 20.90 18.71
C ASN A 71 13.36 21.65 20.07
N ALA A 72 14.50 21.96 20.69
CA ALA A 72 14.54 22.61 22.01
C ALA A 72 13.75 23.94 22.08
N ASP A 73 13.71 24.69 20.98
CA ASP A 73 13.03 25.99 20.86
C ASP A 73 11.60 25.89 20.31
N GLY A 74 11.15 24.69 19.90
CA GLY A 74 9.84 24.42 19.30
C GLY A 74 9.61 25.00 17.90
N SER A 75 10.65 25.52 17.24
CA SER A 75 10.58 26.15 15.91
C SER A 75 10.60 25.15 14.75
N GLU A 76 11.20 23.97 14.95
CA GLU A 76 11.38 22.95 13.92
C GLU A 76 11.04 21.56 14.44
N LEU A 77 10.70 20.65 13.53
CA LEU A 77 10.44 19.25 13.84
C LEU A 77 11.59 18.38 13.33
N TYR A 78 12.21 17.64 14.24
CA TYR A 78 13.16 16.59 13.95
C TYR A 78 12.48 15.26 13.66
N THR A 79 13.02 14.50 12.73
CA THR A 79 12.62 13.10 12.52
C THR A 79 13.23 12.23 13.61
N PHE A 80 12.72 11.01 13.76
CA PHE A 80 13.27 10.03 14.71
C PHE A 80 14.76 9.73 14.49
N LEU A 81 15.27 9.92 13.26
CA LEU A 81 16.68 9.68 12.92
C LEU A 81 17.61 10.78 13.43
N HIS A 82 17.10 11.96 13.78
CA HIS A 82 17.93 13.07 14.26
C HIS A 82 18.72 12.66 15.52
N PRO A 83 20.02 13.04 15.64
CA PRO A 83 20.87 12.63 16.76
C PRO A 83 20.35 13.01 18.13
N GLU A 84 19.64 14.13 18.23
CA GLU A 84 19.07 14.61 19.51
C GLU A 84 17.87 13.78 19.99
N VAL A 85 17.23 13.01 19.11
CA VAL A 85 16.14 12.13 19.49
C VAL A 85 16.73 10.83 20.03
N SER A 86 16.51 10.52 21.31
CA SER A 86 17.02 9.29 21.90
C SER A 86 16.33 8.06 21.30
N ALA A 87 17.09 6.98 21.12
CA ALA A 87 16.53 5.73 20.60
C ALA A 87 15.46 5.14 21.53
N SER A 88 15.64 5.25 22.85
CA SER A 88 14.65 4.78 23.83
C SER A 88 13.35 5.58 23.76
N ASP A 89 13.40 6.90 23.62
CA ASP A 89 12.20 7.74 23.55
C ASP A 89 11.39 7.51 22.27
N PHE A 90 12.05 7.05 21.20
CA PHE A 90 11.42 6.64 19.96
C PHE A 90 10.86 5.21 20.04
N LEU A 91 11.72 4.24 20.32
CA LEU A 91 11.35 2.82 20.26
C LEU A 91 10.31 2.43 21.31
N ASN A 92 10.25 3.11 22.46
CA ASN A 92 9.23 2.86 23.49
C ASN A 92 7.83 3.28 23.07
N LYS A 93 7.69 4.14 22.06
CA LYS A 93 6.39 4.56 21.53
C LYS A 93 5.85 3.57 20.49
N LEU A 94 6.67 2.68 19.95
CA LEU A 94 6.29 1.75 18.89
C LEU A 94 5.79 0.43 19.45
N HIS A 95 4.86 -0.19 18.72
CA HIS A 95 4.45 -1.57 18.97
C HIS A 95 5.45 -2.53 18.32
N ASP A 96 5.43 -3.80 18.71
CA ASP A 96 6.27 -4.83 18.08
C ASP A 96 5.99 -4.95 16.57
N ASN A 97 4.72 -4.82 16.19
CA ASN A 97 4.24 -4.79 14.81
C ASN A 97 3.52 -3.47 14.54
N ASN A 98 4.03 -2.68 13.60
CA ASN A 98 3.47 -1.40 13.25
C ASN A 98 2.83 -1.46 11.86
N ILE A 99 1.52 -1.27 11.79
CA ILE A 99 0.77 -1.39 10.54
C ILE A 99 0.60 0.00 9.98
N LEU A 100 0.86 0.15 8.69
CA LEU A 100 0.49 1.31 7.89
C LEU A 100 -0.29 0.83 6.68
N GLY A 101 -1.50 1.35 6.50
CA GLY A 101 -2.29 1.15 5.30
C GLY A 101 -2.87 2.46 4.80
N LEU A 102 -2.85 2.61 3.48
CA LEU A 102 -3.41 3.71 2.72
C LEU A 102 -4.24 3.11 1.59
N ASN A 103 -5.49 3.51 1.50
CA ASN A 103 -6.40 3.11 0.42
C ASN A 103 -6.98 4.37 -0.20
N THR A 104 -6.94 4.45 -1.52
CA THR A 104 -7.48 5.56 -2.29
C THR A 104 -8.41 5.01 -3.35
N ASP A 105 -9.66 5.44 -3.31
CA ASP A 105 -10.65 5.15 -4.32
C ASP A 105 -11.02 6.45 -5.05
N ILE A 106 -10.98 6.41 -6.39
CA ILE A 106 -11.35 7.53 -7.24
C ILE A 106 -12.47 7.08 -8.15
N ASP A 107 -13.62 7.73 -8.04
CA ASP A 107 -14.75 7.47 -8.91
C ASP A 107 -14.52 8.17 -10.23
N ILE A 108 -14.48 7.42 -11.32
CA ILE A 108 -14.31 7.99 -12.65
C ILE A 108 -15.68 8.44 -13.16
N PHE A 109 -16.68 7.57 -13.08
CA PHE A 109 -18.04 7.84 -13.51
C PHE A 109 -19.02 6.91 -12.80
N GLY A 110 -20.23 7.38 -12.52
CA GLY A 110 -21.24 6.57 -11.90
C GLY A 110 -22.61 7.20 -11.96
N PHE A 111 -23.64 6.36 -11.91
CA PHE A 111 -25.01 6.81 -11.82
C PHE A 111 -25.84 5.81 -11.01
N GLY A 112 -26.90 6.32 -10.41
CA GLY A 112 -27.87 5.50 -9.72
C GLY A 112 -29.27 6.08 -9.86
N PHE A 113 -30.28 5.22 -9.86
CA PHE A 113 -31.66 5.64 -9.93
C PHE A 113 -32.60 4.69 -9.20
N ASN A 114 -33.68 5.26 -8.68
CA ASN A 114 -34.76 4.48 -8.07
C ASN A 114 -35.49 3.68 -9.16
N ALA A 115 -35.65 2.38 -8.92
CA ALA A 115 -36.52 1.50 -9.67
C ALA A 115 -37.79 1.21 -8.83
N ARG A 116 -38.84 0.65 -9.45
CA ARG A 116 -40.15 0.47 -8.79
C ARG A 116 -40.10 -0.27 -7.44
N ARG A 117 -39.19 -1.24 -7.28
CA ARG A 117 -38.99 -2.00 -6.03
C ARG A 117 -37.51 -2.09 -5.62
N GLY A 118 -36.75 -1.02 -5.87
CA GLY A 118 -35.32 -1.08 -5.60
C GLY A 118 -34.53 0.11 -6.11
N TYR A 119 -33.23 -0.08 -6.19
CA TYR A 119 -32.28 0.93 -6.65
C TYR A 119 -31.26 0.29 -7.58
N PHE A 120 -31.09 0.84 -8.77
CA PHE A 120 -30.03 0.46 -9.68
C PHE A 120 -28.82 1.37 -9.48
N SER A 121 -27.62 0.82 -9.52
CA SER A 121 -26.36 1.57 -9.45
C SER A 121 -25.36 1.07 -10.49
N PHE A 122 -24.59 2.00 -11.04
CA PHE A 122 -23.42 1.74 -11.86
C PHE A 122 -22.29 2.68 -11.46
N ASP A 123 -21.06 2.18 -11.48
CA ASP A 123 -19.87 2.95 -11.14
C ASP A 123 -18.63 2.37 -11.81
N THR A 124 -17.70 3.24 -12.16
CA THR A 124 -16.34 2.92 -12.55
C THR A 124 -15.37 3.61 -11.61
N LYS A 125 -14.36 2.88 -11.15
CA LYS A 125 -13.48 3.31 -10.07
C LYS A 125 -12.04 2.94 -10.35
N LEU A 126 -11.11 3.78 -9.92
CA LEU A 126 -9.71 3.43 -9.75
C LEU A 126 -9.46 3.17 -8.27
N HIS A 127 -8.95 1.99 -7.95
CA HIS A 127 -8.58 1.56 -6.62
C HIS A 127 -7.06 1.55 -6.51
N MET A 128 -6.53 2.19 -5.47
CA MET A 128 -5.11 2.19 -5.13
C MET A 128 -4.96 1.84 -3.66
N GLY A 129 -4.04 0.92 -3.37
CA GLY A 129 -3.80 0.46 -2.01
C GLY A 129 -2.30 0.34 -1.76
N LEU A 130 -1.89 0.72 -0.56
CA LEU A 130 -0.57 0.48 0.01
C LEU A 130 -0.77 -0.05 1.42
N SER A 131 -0.09 -1.11 1.78
CA SER A 131 -0.09 -1.66 3.14
C SER A 131 1.28 -2.19 3.51
N SER A 132 1.62 -2.09 4.78
CA SER A 132 2.86 -2.63 5.33
C SER A 132 2.71 -3.00 6.79
N ASN A 133 3.41 -4.05 7.20
CA ASN A 133 3.73 -4.33 8.60
C ASN A 133 5.22 -4.05 8.81
N LEU A 134 5.53 -3.10 9.67
CA LEU A 134 6.86 -2.59 9.97
C LEU A 134 7.24 -3.04 11.39
N PRO A 135 8.09 -4.07 11.53
CA PRO A 135 8.52 -4.54 12.84
C PRO A 135 9.29 -3.46 13.59
N LYS A 136 9.17 -3.43 14.92
CA LYS A 136 9.93 -2.50 15.76
C LYS A 136 11.44 -2.61 15.53
N GLU A 137 11.93 -3.82 15.30
CA GLU A 137 13.33 -4.13 15.05
C GLU A 137 13.88 -3.46 13.79
N LEU A 138 13.03 -3.22 12.77
CA LEU A 138 13.44 -2.45 11.59
C LEU A 138 13.78 -1.00 11.99
N PHE A 139 12.95 -0.40 12.83
CA PHE A 139 13.17 0.95 13.34
C PHE A 139 14.34 1.01 14.32
N ALA A 140 14.56 -0.03 15.11
CA ALA A 140 15.72 -0.14 15.99
C ALA A 140 17.01 -0.18 15.17
N PHE A 141 17.06 -1.01 14.13
CA PHE A 141 18.18 -1.06 13.19
C PHE A 141 18.46 0.31 12.54
N LEU A 142 17.44 0.95 11.97
CA LEU A 142 17.57 2.26 11.32
C LEU A 142 18.03 3.36 12.28
N LYS A 143 17.57 3.33 13.54
CA LYS A 143 17.88 4.37 14.53
C LYS A 143 19.24 4.17 15.21
N GLN A 144 19.56 2.94 15.57
CA GLN A 144 20.69 2.65 16.46
C GLN A 144 21.92 2.17 15.71
N GLY A 145 21.77 1.56 14.53
CA GLY A 145 22.89 0.94 13.83
C GLY A 145 23.71 0.04 14.77
N MET A 146 25.03 0.10 14.67
CA MET A 146 25.93 -0.59 15.58
C MET A 146 26.07 0.20 16.89
N SER A 147 25.53 -0.34 17.99
CA SER A 147 25.52 0.33 19.30
C SER A 147 26.56 -0.22 20.29
N SER A 148 27.23 -1.31 19.95
CA SER A 148 28.30 -1.96 20.70
C SER A 148 29.20 -2.76 19.76
N ASP A 149 30.29 -3.36 20.27
CA ASP A 149 31.26 -4.16 19.49
C ASP A 149 30.61 -5.30 18.67
N HIS A 150 29.41 -5.76 19.07
CA HIS A 150 28.61 -6.71 18.32
C HIS A 150 27.11 -6.45 18.55
N THR A 151 26.38 -6.13 17.48
CA THR A 151 24.94 -5.85 17.52
C THR A 151 24.22 -6.70 16.47
N VAL A 152 23.13 -7.37 16.87
CA VAL A 152 22.31 -8.19 15.98
C VAL A 152 20.87 -7.69 15.98
N TYR A 153 20.31 -7.49 14.80
CA TYR A 153 18.88 -7.22 14.60
C TYR A 153 18.24 -8.38 13.87
N ASP A 154 17.13 -8.89 14.38
CA ASP A 154 16.36 -9.97 13.77
C ASP A 154 15.00 -9.43 13.34
N ILE A 155 14.92 -8.95 12.11
CA ILE A 155 13.73 -8.30 11.56
C ILE A 155 12.85 -9.37 10.93
N ARG A 156 11.66 -9.58 11.49
CA ARG A 156 10.74 -10.66 11.10
C ARG A 156 9.35 -10.13 10.82
N ASN A 157 8.62 -10.80 9.94
CA ASN A 157 7.26 -10.42 9.55
C ASN A 157 7.19 -9.02 8.92
N PHE A 158 8.24 -8.58 8.23
CA PHE A 158 8.20 -7.33 7.48
C PHE A 158 7.54 -7.59 6.13
N ASN A 159 6.40 -6.94 5.86
CA ASN A 159 5.74 -7.05 4.57
C ASN A 159 5.39 -5.67 4.01
N VAL A 160 5.40 -5.58 2.69
CA VAL A 160 4.94 -4.41 1.93
C VAL A 160 4.09 -4.91 0.77
N SER A 161 2.93 -4.29 0.58
CA SER A 161 2.03 -4.57 -0.53
C SER A 161 1.49 -3.29 -1.12
N ALA A 162 1.52 -3.20 -2.44
CA ALA A 162 0.92 -2.12 -3.21
C ALA A 162 0.06 -2.70 -4.33
N SER A 163 -1.06 -2.05 -4.63
CA SER A 163 -1.95 -2.48 -5.72
C SER A 163 -2.67 -1.31 -6.36
N ALA A 164 -2.86 -1.38 -7.67
CA ALA A 164 -3.65 -0.46 -8.46
C ALA A 164 -4.50 -1.25 -9.48
N TYR A 165 -5.81 -1.06 -9.45
CA TYR A 165 -6.73 -1.68 -10.39
C TYR A 165 -7.94 -0.80 -10.66
N ALA A 166 -8.51 -0.89 -11.85
CA ALA A 166 -9.77 -0.25 -12.18
C ALA A 166 -10.92 -1.26 -12.11
N SER A 167 -12.12 -0.81 -11.72
CA SER A 167 -13.31 -1.64 -11.72
C SER A 167 -14.48 -0.93 -12.42
N ALA A 168 -15.39 -1.74 -12.97
CA ALA A 168 -16.70 -1.31 -13.45
C ALA A 168 -17.75 -2.20 -12.80
N GLY A 169 -18.64 -1.61 -12.00
CA GLY A 169 -19.64 -2.30 -11.19
C GLY A 169 -21.06 -2.02 -11.65
N ILE A 170 -21.91 -3.05 -11.66
CA ILE A 170 -23.36 -2.93 -11.79
C ILE A 170 -23.99 -3.53 -10.53
N GLY A 171 -24.84 -2.75 -9.86
CA GLY A 171 -25.49 -3.11 -8.61
C GLY A 171 -27.00 -2.94 -8.66
N TYR A 172 -27.68 -3.76 -7.87
CA TYR A 172 -29.11 -3.66 -7.64
C TYR A 172 -29.45 -3.94 -6.18
N ALA A 173 -30.12 -2.98 -5.54
CA ALA A 173 -30.74 -3.15 -4.23
C ALA A 173 -32.22 -3.44 -4.41
N TYR A 174 -32.74 -4.45 -3.72
CA TYR A 174 -34.14 -4.89 -3.82
C TYR A 174 -34.82 -4.88 -2.46
N ASP A 175 -36.00 -4.25 -2.41
CA ASP A 175 -36.90 -4.26 -1.25
C ASP A 175 -37.66 -5.60 -1.20
N LEU A 176 -37.06 -6.57 -0.51
CA LEU A 176 -37.64 -7.89 -0.32
C LEU A 176 -38.89 -7.81 0.56
N PHE A 177 -38.80 -7.06 1.67
CA PHE A 177 -39.90 -6.72 2.57
C PHE A 177 -39.78 -5.26 3.04
N ASP A 178 -40.83 -4.71 3.66
CA ASP A 178 -40.84 -3.32 4.17
C ASP A 178 -39.72 -3.04 5.19
N ASN A 179 -39.23 -4.08 5.85
CA ASN A 179 -38.16 -4.01 6.84
C ASN A 179 -36.85 -4.66 6.39
N LEU A 180 -36.77 -5.28 5.21
CA LEU A 180 -35.60 -6.00 4.73
C LEU A 180 -35.29 -5.66 3.28
N ARG A 181 -34.09 -5.11 3.09
CA ARG A 181 -33.50 -4.85 1.78
C ARG A 181 -32.25 -5.67 1.60
N ILE A 182 -32.11 -6.27 0.42
CA ILE A 182 -30.90 -6.97 0.00
C ILE A 182 -30.26 -6.24 -1.16
N GLY A 183 -28.97 -6.42 -1.37
CA GLY A 183 -28.26 -5.81 -2.48
C GLY A 183 -27.18 -6.74 -3.01
N VAL A 184 -26.99 -6.71 -4.33
CA VAL A 184 -25.94 -7.44 -5.02
C VAL A 184 -25.26 -6.49 -6.00
N LYS A 185 -23.94 -6.60 -6.11
CA LYS A 185 -23.17 -5.88 -7.12
C LYS A 185 -22.15 -6.81 -7.75
N ALA A 186 -22.09 -6.81 -9.08
CA ALA A 186 -21.08 -7.53 -9.86
C ALA A 186 -20.09 -6.52 -10.43
N LYS A 187 -18.80 -6.80 -10.33
CA LYS A 187 -17.71 -5.93 -10.79
C LYS A 187 -16.84 -6.67 -11.78
N TYR A 188 -16.57 -6.05 -12.92
CA TYR A 188 -15.47 -6.42 -13.80
C TYR A 188 -14.24 -5.59 -13.42
N ILE A 189 -13.07 -6.22 -13.40
CA ILE A 189 -11.85 -5.64 -12.87
C ILE A 189 -10.73 -5.75 -13.91
N VAL A 190 -10.00 -4.65 -14.04
CA VAL A 190 -8.78 -4.54 -14.83
C VAL A 190 -7.63 -4.25 -13.87
N GLY A 191 -6.72 -5.21 -13.73
CA GLY A 191 -5.49 -5.03 -12.97
C GLY A 191 -4.51 -4.16 -13.73
N LEU A 192 -3.97 -3.13 -13.09
CA LEU A 192 -2.98 -2.23 -13.70
C LEU A 192 -1.58 -2.61 -13.23
N ALA A 193 -1.36 -2.58 -11.91
CA ALA A 193 -0.11 -2.98 -11.29
C ALA A 193 -0.32 -3.45 -9.86
N ALA A 194 0.54 -4.35 -9.39
CA ALA A 194 0.60 -4.69 -7.97
C ALA A 194 2.00 -5.20 -7.61
N ALA A 195 2.40 -5.05 -6.35
CA ALA A 195 3.67 -5.55 -5.84
C ALA A 195 3.48 -6.04 -4.41
N ASN A 196 4.09 -7.16 -4.07
CA ASN A 196 4.08 -7.74 -2.74
C ASN A 196 5.50 -8.21 -2.42
N ALA A 197 6.03 -7.78 -1.28
CA ALA A 197 7.28 -8.25 -0.73
C ALA A 197 7.04 -8.74 0.69
N ASN A 198 7.44 -9.97 0.98
CA ASN A 198 7.36 -10.59 2.30
C ASN A 198 8.77 -10.98 2.74
N ILE A 199 9.25 -10.35 3.80
CA ILE A 199 10.52 -10.65 4.45
C ILE A 199 10.18 -11.44 5.70
N ASP A 200 10.27 -12.77 5.57
CA ASP A 200 10.01 -13.69 6.68
C ASP A 200 11.06 -13.50 7.78
N GLN A 201 12.32 -13.33 7.36
CA GLN A 201 13.43 -13.02 8.23
C GLN A 201 14.52 -12.22 7.50
N MET A 202 15.03 -11.20 8.15
CA MET A 202 16.25 -10.48 7.81
C MET A 202 17.07 -10.29 9.08
N ARG A 203 18.13 -11.08 9.21
CA ARG A 203 19.07 -10.98 10.33
C ARG A 203 20.24 -10.11 9.90
N VAL A 204 20.40 -8.96 10.55
CA VAL A 204 21.53 -8.05 10.35
C VAL A 204 22.49 -8.28 11.51
N ASP A 205 23.70 -8.74 11.20
CA ASP A 205 24.75 -9.06 12.16
C ASP A 205 25.92 -8.08 11.95
N MET A 206 26.22 -7.25 12.94
CA MET A 206 27.25 -6.22 12.85
C MET A 206 28.27 -6.42 13.96
N SER A 207 29.51 -6.67 13.56
CA SER A 207 30.67 -6.76 14.46
C SER A 207 31.75 -5.77 14.04
N SER A 208 32.82 -5.67 14.83
CA SER A 208 34.03 -4.91 14.45
C SER A 208 34.70 -5.40 13.16
N ASP A 209 34.50 -6.68 12.83
CA ASP A 209 35.25 -7.36 11.78
C ASP A 209 34.49 -7.40 10.45
N ALA A 210 33.19 -7.68 10.51
CA ALA A 210 32.33 -7.78 9.34
C ALA A 210 30.86 -7.52 9.69
N TRP A 211 30.16 -7.01 8.68
CA TRP A 211 28.74 -6.68 8.70
C TRP A 211 28.05 -7.59 7.68
N THR A 212 27.14 -8.45 8.12
CA THR A 212 26.44 -9.40 7.26
C THR A 212 24.92 -9.30 7.41
N VAL A 213 24.23 -9.61 6.32
CA VAL A 213 22.77 -9.71 6.26
C VAL A 213 22.40 -11.09 5.77
N ASN A 214 21.64 -11.83 6.57
CA ASN A 214 21.05 -13.10 6.18
C ASN A 214 19.55 -12.91 5.97
N THR A 215 19.04 -13.22 4.78
CA THR A 215 17.65 -12.98 4.41
C THR A 215 16.92 -14.23 3.93
N GLN A 216 15.64 -14.30 4.28
CA GLN A 216 14.62 -15.16 3.71
C GLN A 216 13.44 -14.27 3.32
N ALA A 217 13.27 -14.04 2.02
CA ALA A 217 12.24 -13.16 1.51
C ALA A 217 11.70 -13.63 0.17
N THR A 218 10.45 -13.25 -0.11
CA THR A 218 9.78 -13.47 -1.40
C THR A 218 9.20 -12.15 -1.91
N MET A 219 9.21 -11.98 -3.23
CA MET A 219 8.62 -10.82 -3.88
C MET A 219 7.86 -11.27 -5.14
N SER A 220 6.70 -10.67 -5.35
CA SER A 220 5.93 -10.77 -6.58
C SER A 220 5.52 -9.38 -7.04
N ALA A 221 5.75 -9.07 -8.31
CA ALA A 221 5.32 -7.82 -8.92
C ALA A 221 4.58 -8.10 -10.23
N TYR A 222 3.59 -7.27 -10.50
CA TYR A 222 2.62 -7.43 -11.57
C TYR A 222 2.49 -6.10 -12.31
N GLY A 223 2.60 -6.12 -13.63
CA GLY A 223 2.40 -4.92 -14.44
C GLY A 223 2.73 -5.12 -15.92
N HIS A 224 1.97 -4.49 -16.79
CA HIS A 224 2.19 -4.57 -18.23
C HIS A 224 3.51 -3.86 -18.58
N GLY A 225 4.42 -4.55 -19.27
CA GLY A 225 5.74 -4.00 -19.58
C GLY A 225 6.66 -3.81 -18.36
N LEU A 226 6.34 -4.41 -17.22
CA LEU A 226 7.18 -4.37 -16.03
C LEU A 226 8.45 -5.20 -16.26
N ARG A 227 9.62 -4.62 -15.96
CA ARG A 227 10.92 -5.32 -16.00
C ARG A 227 11.74 -5.06 -14.74
N PRO A 228 12.54 -6.05 -14.30
CA PRO A 228 13.49 -5.84 -13.23
C PRO A 228 14.71 -5.07 -13.75
N LEU A 229 15.24 -4.18 -12.91
CA LEU A 229 16.54 -3.56 -13.09
C LEU A 229 17.58 -4.37 -12.31
N THR A 230 18.74 -4.60 -12.93
CA THR A 230 19.85 -5.41 -12.39
C THR A 230 21.17 -4.65 -12.56
N GLY A 231 21.28 -3.55 -11.84
CA GLY A 231 22.46 -2.71 -11.86
C GLY A 231 22.40 -1.58 -10.84
N THR A 232 23.57 -1.19 -10.36
CA THR A 232 23.77 -0.03 -9.49
C THR A 232 24.64 1.01 -10.21
N ILE A 233 24.75 2.20 -9.63
CA ILE A 233 25.66 3.24 -10.12
C ILE A 233 26.80 3.33 -9.12
N ASP A 234 28.05 3.23 -9.59
CA ASP A 234 29.24 3.42 -8.76
C ASP A 234 29.49 4.91 -8.44
N GLU A 235 30.46 5.18 -7.57
CA GLU A 235 30.85 6.55 -7.19
C GLU A 235 31.31 7.41 -8.37
N ASN A 236 31.72 6.79 -9.48
CA ASN A 236 32.17 7.45 -10.70
C ASN A 236 31.03 7.65 -11.73
N GLY A 237 29.81 7.23 -11.40
CA GLY A 237 28.64 7.33 -12.27
C GLY A 237 28.51 6.21 -13.31
N ASN A 238 29.30 5.14 -13.22
CA ASN A 238 29.21 4.00 -14.12
C ASN A 238 28.16 3.00 -13.65
N GLU A 239 27.45 2.40 -14.60
CA GLU A 239 26.52 1.31 -14.31
C GLU A 239 27.31 0.02 -14.05
N VAL A 240 27.15 -0.52 -12.83
CA VAL A 240 27.74 -1.78 -12.41
C VAL A 240 26.64 -2.83 -12.38
N PRO A 241 26.72 -3.88 -13.22
CA PRO A 241 25.74 -4.96 -13.21
C PRO A 241 25.69 -5.66 -11.86
N THR A 242 24.48 -6.01 -11.43
CA THR A 242 24.25 -6.84 -10.24
C THR A 242 23.53 -8.13 -10.63
N ASP A 243 23.65 -9.18 -9.82
CA ASP A 243 22.94 -10.45 -10.01
C ASP A 243 21.58 -10.49 -9.28
N TYR A 244 21.18 -9.37 -8.69
CA TYR A 244 19.93 -9.17 -7.95
C TYR A 244 19.19 -7.91 -8.42
N ILE A 245 17.89 -7.87 -8.17
CA ILE A 245 16.97 -6.80 -8.55
C ILE A 245 17.25 -5.55 -7.71
N THR A 246 17.60 -4.45 -8.36
CA THR A 246 17.85 -3.14 -7.73
C THR A 246 16.66 -2.19 -7.88
N GLY A 247 15.68 -2.55 -8.70
CA GLY A 247 14.46 -1.79 -8.87
C GLY A 247 13.52 -2.43 -9.90
N LEU A 248 12.34 -1.84 -10.04
CA LEU A 248 11.36 -2.23 -11.04
C LEU A 248 11.05 -1.03 -11.93
N GLU A 249 10.97 -1.26 -13.24
CA GLU A 249 10.68 -0.21 -14.22
C GLU A 249 9.61 -0.68 -15.20
N PHE A 250 8.72 0.23 -15.60
CA PHE A 250 7.80 0.01 -16.70
C PHE A 250 8.43 0.47 -18.01
N THR A 251 8.43 -0.39 -19.03
CA THR A 251 8.87 -0.02 -20.38
C THR A 251 7.75 0.68 -21.14
N GLY A 252 8.02 1.88 -21.66
CA GLY A 252 7.10 2.62 -22.53
C GLY A 252 6.17 3.60 -21.81
N VAL A 253 5.41 4.37 -22.59
CA VAL A 253 4.42 5.36 -22.09
C VAL A 253 3.09 4.69 -21.73
N GLU A 254 2.92 3.40 -22.03
CA GLU A 254 1.70 2.62 -21.75
C GLU A 254 1.64 2.06 -20.31
N THR A 255 2.08 2.84 -19.33
CA THR A 255 2.08 2.47 -17.89
C THR A 255 0.69 2.20 -17.30
N LEU A 256 -0.37 2.36 -18.09
CA LEU A 256 -1.77 2.13 -17.74
C LEU A 256 -2.42 0.99 -18.55
N ALA A 257 -1.65 0.23 -19.33
CA ALA A 257 -2.19 -0.92 -20.05
C ALA A 257 -2.66 -2.02 -19.07
N PRO A 258 -3.79 -2.69 -19.35
CA PRO A 258 -4.25 -3.85 -18.56
C PRO A 258 -3.17 -4.93 -18.46
N ALA A 259 -2.87 -5.36 -17.23
CA ALA A 259 -1.93 -6.44 -16.93
C ALA A 259 -2.61 -7.68 -16.32
N GLY A 260 -3.91 -7.58 -16.07
CA GLY A 260 -4.72 -8.66 -15.54
C GLY A 260 -6.20 -8.35 -15.60
N LYS A 261 -7.02 -9.39 -15.47
CA LYS A 261 -8.49 -9.29 -15.52
C LYS A 261 -9.10 -10.08 -14.38
N GLY A 262 -10.21 -9.58 -13.86
CA GLY A 262 -10.85 -10.17 -12.69
C GLY A 262 -12.34 -9.89 -12.63
N PHE A 263 -12.97 -10.58 -11.68
CA PHE A 263 -14.35 -10.33 -11.29
C PHE A 263 -14.44 -10.33 -9.76
N ALA A 264 -15.34 -9.49 -9.23
CA ALA A 264 -15.68 -9.49 -7.82
C ALA A 264 -17.18 -9.29 -7.63
N PHE A 265 -17.67 -9.70 -6.47
CA PHE A 265 -19.06 -9.57 -6.08
C PHE A 265 -19.17 -8.93 -4.70
N ASP A 266 -20.15 -8.03 -4.57
CA ASP A 266 -20.58 -7.50 -3.28
C ASP A 266 -21.99 -8.00 -2.96
N PHE A 267 -22.21 -8.30 -1.68
CA PHE A 267 -23.49 -8.69 -1.13
C PHE A 267 -23.81 -7.81 0.08
N GLY A 268 -25.07 -7.41 0.19
CA GLY A 268 -25.50 -6.43 1.16
C GLY A 268 -26.85 -6.76 1.75
N LEU A 269 -27.04 -6.40 3.01
CA LEU A 269 -28.28 -6.56 3.74
C LEU A 269 -28.51 -5.35 4.65
N CYS A 270 -29.73 -4.82 4.63
CA CYS A 270 -30.21 -3.78 5.53
C CYS A 270 -31.53 -4.25 6.14
N TYR A 271 -31.59 -4.38 7.47
CA TYR A 271 -32.74 -4.92 8.20
C TYR A 271 -33.18 -4.01 9.33
N SER A 272 -34.48 -3.71 9.40
CA SER A 272 -35.07 -2.84 10.42
C SER A 272 -36.08 -3.62 11.28
N PRO A 273 -35.65 -4.41 12.29
CA PRO A 273 -36.55 -5.23 13.10
C PRO A 273 -37.59 -4.39 13.85
N ILE A 274 -37.21 -3.17 14.25
CA ILE A 274 -38.08 -2.18 14.91
C ILE A 274 -37.74 -0.77 14.39
N LYS A 275 -38.67 0.19 14.55
CA LYS A 275 -38.53 1.56 13.99
C LYS A 275 -37.24 2.31 14.38
N LYS A 276 -36.65 1.99 15.53
CA LYS A 276 -35.46 2.68 16.08
C LYS A 276 -34.16 1.86 15.94
N LEU A 277 -34.19 0.71 15.27
CA LEU A 277 -33.01 -0.14 15.09
C LEU A 277 -32.85 -0.48 13.60
N LYS A 278 -31.73 -0.07 13.02
CA LYS A 278 -31.30 -0.48 11.68
C LYS A 278 -30.04 -1.33 11.84
N LEU A 279 -30.10 -2.55 11.33
CA LEU A 279 -28.97 -3.46 11.20
C LEU A 279 -28.51 -3.45 9.76
N SER A 280 -27.20 -3.48 9.55
CA SER A 280 -26.60 -3.46 8.23
C SER A 280 -25.40 -4.39 8.21
N ALA A 281 -25.32 -5.22 7.18
CA ALA A 281 -24.23 -6.15 6.96
C ALA A 281 -23.87 -6.14 5.47
N ALA A 282 -22.58 -6.20 5.17
CA ALA A 282 -22.09 -6.28 3.81
C ALA A 282 -20.87 -7.19 3.74
N LEU A 283 -20.74 -7.87 2.61
CA LEU A 283 -19.55 -8.62 2.21
C LEU A 283 -19.15 -8.05 0.85
N THR A 284 -18.03 -7.34 0.78
CA THR A 284 -17.60 -6.59 -0.40
C THR A 284 -16.32 -7.17 -0.99
N ASN A 285 -16.14 -6.97 -2.29
CA ASN A 285 -14.96 -7.32 -3.07
C ASN A 285 -14.60 -8.81 -3.06
N VAL A 286 -15.58 -9.71 -2.92
CA VAL A 286 -15.31 -11.15 -3.00
C VAL A 286 -14.97 -11.53 -4.43
N GLY A 287 -13.70 -11.76 -4.69
CA GLY A 287 -13.24 -12.01 -6.05
C GLY A 287 -11.74 -12.17 -6.17
N SER A 288 -11.26 -12.08 -7.40
CA SER A 288 -9.85 -12.16 -7.71
C SER A 288 -9.51 -11.51 -9.04
N ILE A 289 -8.26 -11.08 -9.16
CA ILE A 289 -7.61 -10.66 -10.41
C ILE A 289 -6.67 -11.79 -10.84
N ARG A 290 -6.77 -12.20 -12.11
CA ARG A 290 -5.79 -13.06 -12.76
C ARG A 290 -4.85 -12.19 -13.58
N TRP A 291 -3.58 -12.19 -13.22
CA TRP A 291 -2.52 -11.46 -13.90
C TRP A 291 -1.96 -12.28 -15.07
N ASP A 292 -1.68 -11.59 -16.17
CA ASP A 292 -1.13 -12.20 -17.37
C ASP A 292 0.30 -12.67 -17.11
N ALA A 293 0.69 -13.82 -17.66
CA ALA A 293 1.98 -14.44 -17.34
C ALA A 293 3.17 -13.54 -17.67
N GLU A 294 3.10 -12.79 -18.79
CA GLU A 294 4.12 -11.84 -19.23
C GLU A 294 4.24 -10.61 -18.32
N ALA A 295 3.22 -10.33 -17.51
CA ALA A 295 3.19 -9.22 -16.59
C ALA A 295 3.69 -9.59 -15.19
N VAL A 296 4.11 -10.85 -14.95
CA VAL A 296 4.49 -11.36 -13.63
C VAL A 296 6.01 -11.44 -13.49
N ILE A 297 6.53 -10.84 -12.43
CA ILE A 297 7.89 -11.02 -11.93
C ILE A 297 7.80 -11.65 -10.55
N ASN A 298 8.48 -12.78 -10.36
CA ASN A 298 8.69 -13.37 -9.04
C ASN A 298 10.18 -13.39 -8.72
N ALA A 299 10.51 -13.11 -7.48
CA ALA A 299 11.86 -13.13 -6.98
C ALA A 299 11.90 -13.66 -5.55
N GLN A 300 13.06 -14.16 -5.15
CA GLN A 300 13.31 -14.59 -3.78
C GLN A 300 14.67 -14.11 -3.34
N SER A 301 14.86 -13.97 -2.03
CA SER A 301 16.18 -13.86 -1.45
C SER A 301 16.39 -14.95 -0.41
N THR A 302 17.57 -15.57 -0.50
CA THR A 302 18.04 -16.61 0.40
C THR A 302 19.54 -16.51 0.52
N GLY A 303 20.07 -16.43 1.73
CA GLY A 303 21.50 -16.52 2.00
C GLY A 303 22.04 -15.31 2.73
N GLU A 304 23.37 -15.29 2.86
CA GLU A 304 24.12 -14.29 3.59
C GLU A 304 24.94 -13.43 2.63
N VAL A 305 24.91 -12.12 2.84
CA VAL A 305 25.63 -11.13 2.03
C VAL A 305 26.38 -10.18 2.96
N ALA A 306 27.58 -9.76 2.55
CA ALA A 306 28.29 -8.69 3.24
C ALA A 306 27.62 -7.34 2.91
N PHE A 307 27.55 -6.44 3.88
CA PHE A 307 27.01 -5.09 3.69
C PHE A 307 27.95 -4.04 4.28
N SER A 308 28.07 -2.89 3.61
CA SER A 308 29.03 -1.83 4.01
C SER A 308 28.42 -0.74 4.88
N GLY A 309 27.12 -0.84 5.18
CA GLY A 309 26.37 0.14 5.97
C GLY A 309 25.20 0.77 5.22
N LEU A 310 24.53 1.70 5.90
CA LEU A 310 23.46 2.52 5.35
C LEU A 310 24.01 3.90 4.97
N THR A 311 23.75 4.34 3.74
CA THR A 311 23.97 5.74 3.35
C THR A 311 22.63 6.46 3.40
N LEU A 312 22.47 7.39 4.35
CA LEU A 312 21.27 8.20 4.52
C LEU A 312 21.67 9.68 4.44
N ASP A 313 21.07 10.43 3.53
CA ASP A 313 21.21 11.89 3.54
C ASP A 313 20.28 12.50 4.60
N LEU A 314 20.85 12.77 5.79
CA LEU A 314 20.14 13.40 6.91
C LEU A 314 20.22 14.93 6.89
N GLU A 315 21.03 15.50 6.01
CA GLU A 315 21.22 16.96 5.88
C GLU A 315 20.36 17.56 4.75
N ALA A 316 19.72 16.71 3.94
CA ALA A 316 18.72 17.11 2.97
C ALA A 316 17.70 18.06 3.61
N SER A 317 17.56 19.24 3.01
CA SER A 317 16.65 20.29 3.46
C SER A 317 15.77 20.77 2.30
N GLY A 318 14.56 21.23 2.63
CA GLY A 318 13.55 21.63 1.64
C GLY A 318 12.43 20.59 1.47
N GLU A 319 11.56 20.84 0.49
CA GLU A 319 10.30 20.08 0.29
C GLU A 319 10.54 18.59 -0.02
N ASP A 320 11.67 18.23 -0.63
CA ASP A 320 11.96 16.86 -1.07
C ASP A 320 12.76 16.02 -0.06
N ALA A 321 13.16 16.60 1.08
CA ALA A 321 14.04 15.92 2.04
C ALA A 321 13.48 14.58 2.56
N ILE A 322 12.19 14.54 2.88
CA ILE A 322 11.51 13.33 3.34
C ILE A 322 11.43 12.27 2.22
N ALA A 323 11.21 12.73 0.98
CA ALA A 323 11.14 11.83 -0.17
C ALA A 323 12.49 11.19 -0.45
N GLN A 324 13.57 11.98 -0.41
CA GLN A 324 14.93 11.49 -0.57
C GLN A 324 15.31 10.50 0.53
N LEU A 325 15.00 10.81 1.79
CA LEU A 325 15.24 9.90 2.91
C LEU A 325 14.51 8.55 2.73
N GLY A 326 13.26 8.57 2.26
CA GLY A 326 12.50 7.36 1.96
C GLY A 326 13.12 6.55 0.82
N GLU A 327 13.61 7.21 -0.23
CA GLU A 327 14.31 6.57 -1.35
C GLU A 327 15.62 5.93 -0.89
N ASP A 328 16.41 6.63 -0.07
CA ASP A 328 17.66 6.12 0.49
C ASP A 328 17.41 4.86 1.33
N ILE A 329 16.45 4.91 2.27
CA ILE A 329 16.09 3.74 3.09
C ILE A 329 15.66 2.58 2.20
N SER A 330 14.81 2.83 1.21
CA SER A 330 14.33 1.81 0.27
C SER A 330 15.49 1.17 -0.51
N ASN A 331 16.38 1.97 -1.07
CA ASN A 331 17.51 1.50 -1.87
C ASN A 331 18.49 0.68 -1.03
N ASN A 332 18.79 1.13 0.19
CA ASN A 332 19.64 0.38 1.11
C ASN A 332 19.00 -0.98 1.48
N LEU A 333 17.70 -1.00 1.81
CA LEU A 333 17.00 -2.25 2.12
C LEU A 333 16.98 -3.22 0.92
N ILE A 334 16.75 -2.72 -0.30
CA ILE A 334 16.82 -3.54 -1.52
C ILE A 334 18.20 -4.16 -1.69
N ASN A 335 19.26 -3.38 -1.49
CA ASN A 335 20.65 -3.84 -1.60
C ASN A 335 21.06 -4.83 -0.48
N MET A 336 20.45 -4.73 0.70
CA MET A 336 20.63 -5.68 1.80
C MET A 336 19.86 -6.98 1.54
N ILE A 337 18.65 -6.89 1.00
CA ILE A 337 17.80 -8.06 0.77
C ILE A 337 18.25 -8.83 -0.47
N GLN A 338 18.66 -8.18 -1.56
CA GLN A 338 19.13 -8.82 -2.81
C GLN A 338 18.16 -9.84 -3.42
N PHE A 339 16.94 -9.41 -3.76
CA PHE A 339 15.97 -10.27 -4.46
C PHE A 339 16.52 -10.75 -5.82
N LYS A 340 16.57 -12.07 -6.03
CA LYS A 340 16.96 -12.70 -7.30
C LYS A 340 15.72 -13.25 -8.01
N GLN A 341 15.58 -12.91 -9.29
CA GLN A 341 14.45 -13.37 -10.08
C GLN A 341 14.44 -14.91 -10.17
N ILE A 342 13.26 -15.50 -9.99
CA ILE A 342 13.01 -16.93 -10.19
C ILE A 342 12.23 -17.16 -11.48
N ALA A 343 12.27 -18.40 -11.98
CA ALA A 343 11.59 -18.76 -13.23
C ALA A 343 10.11 -18.38 -13.20
N GLN A 344 9.62 -17.82 -14.31
CA GLN A 344 8.27 -17.29 -14.44
C GLN A 344 7.24 -18.41 -14.26
N GLN A 345 6.44 -18.33 -13.18
CA GLN A 345 5.40 -19.31 -12.88
C GLN A 345 4.06 -18.83 -13.45
N GLY A 346 3.81 -19.06 -14.75
CA GLY A 346 2.48 -18.92 -15.36
C GLY A 346 1.68 -17.65 -15.02
N ALA A 347 0.36 -17.73 -15.13
CA ALA A 347 -0.53 -16.67 -14.67
C ALA A 347 -0.67 -16.71 -13.13
N ALA A 348 -0.71 -15.54 -12.49
CA ALA A 348 -0.87 -15.41 -11.05
C ALA A 348 -2.29 -14.98 -10.68
N VAL A 349 -2.76 -15.35 -9.48
CA VAL A 349 -4.09 -14.98 -8.97
C VAL A 349 -3.95 -14.19 -7.68
N GLN A 350 -4.43 -12.95 -7.68
CA GLN A 350 -4.55 -12.09 -6.51
C GLN A 350 -6.00 -12.09 -6.04
N LYS A 351 -6.25 -12.43 -4.77
CA LYS A 351 -7.57 -12.29 -4.15
C LYS A 351 -7.82 -10.84 -3.76
N LEU A 352 -9.10 -10.44 -3.80
CA LEU A 352 -9.57 -9.12 -3.42
C LEU A 352 -10.24 -9.10 -2.04
#